data_AF-A0A0B6ZLY1-F1
#
_entry.id   AF-A0A0B6ZLY1-F1
#
_cell.length_a   1.000
_cell.length_b   1.000
_cell.length_c   1.000
_cell.angle_alpha   90.00
_cell.angle_beta   90.00
_cell.angle_gamma   90.00
#
_symmetry.space_group_name_H-M   'P 1'
#
loop_
_entity.id
_entity.type
_entity.pdbx_description
1 polymer ?
#
loop_
_entity_poly.entity_id
_entity_poly.type
_entity_poly.pdbx_seq_one_letter_code
_entity_poly.pdbx_strand_id
1 'polypeptide(L)'
;MLSLSLCFCDLGVDSGKYLGHTVSTTAIRELFLDGNELQCEGAIELIKLCVDQAEIEAYQREEEEKKKTEEEELKAEKDKQSKYDGISGRDGSASEKDDNSASEKKGIKKKKKGKGKKKKKKSRSPPPVGPWLHKLHLADNGIDGFGDGGSFAPIICMRLFKKLIMNSKCLQELDLEDNTIGELGSREIMDGLKYRKEIKLGGCKVRTTHTITVDTFGSIIKFGNKVMKKGKRKRKKGKKKK
;
A
#
# COMPACT_ATOMS: atom_id res chain seq x y z
N MET A 1 3.40 -11.53 17.43
CA MET A 1 3.41 -10.09 17.78
C MET A 1 3.41 -9.30 16.47
N LEU A 2 2.56 -8.30 16.32
CA LEU A 2 2.53 -7.43 15.11
C LEU A 2 3.02 -6.02 15.38
N SER A 3 3.05 -5.63 16.65
CA SER A 3 3.47 -4.31 17.11
C SER A 3 4.50 -4.47 18.22
N LEU A 4 5.57 -3.68 18.15
CA LEU A 4 6.63 -3.60 19.13
C LEU A 4 6.84 -2.11 19.48
N SER A 5 6.92 -1.80 20.76
CA SER A 5 7.25 -0.47 21.25
C SER A 5 8.44 -0.58 22.20
N LEU A 6 9.45 0.22 21.93
CA LEU A 6 10.68 0.37 22.71
C LEU A 6 11.03 1.86 22.81
N CYS A 7 10.03 2.69 23.08
CA CYS A 7 10.22 4.12 23.26
C CYS A 7 11.00 4.38 24.56
N PHE A 8 11.87 5.40 24.58
CA PHE A 8 12.63 5.80 25.77
C PHE A 8 13.40 4.64 26.43
N CYS A 9 14.00 3.79 25.61
CA CYS A 9 14.71 2.58 26.05
C CYS A 9 16.23 2.71 25.94
N ASP A 10 16.74 3.94 25.77
CA ASP A 10 18.17 4.23 25.63
C ASP A 10 18.81 3.45 24.46
N LEU A 11 18.05 3.32 23.36
CA LEU A 11 18.52 2.63 22.18
C LEU A 11 19.46 3.55 21.38
N GLY A 12 20.73 3.15 21.25
CA GLY A 12 21.70 3.83 20.39
C GLY A 12 21.72 3.31 18.95
N VAL A 13 22.65 3.85 18.15
CA VAL A 13 22.89 3.56 16.73
C VAL A 13 22.89 2.06 16.39
N ASP A 14 23.63 1.25 17.16
CA ASP A 14 23.77 -0.19 16.92
C ASP A 14 22.43 -0.95 16.97
N SER A 15 21.47 -0.44 17.74
CA SER A 15 20.13 -1.01 17.85
C SER A 15 19.41 -1.05 16.51
N GLY A 16 19.69 -0.07 15.63
CA GLY A 16 19.11 0.01 14.29
C GLY A 16 19.32 -1.26 13.48
N LYS A 17 20.53 -1.83 13.52
CA LYS A 17 20.89 -3.08 12.82
C LYS A 17 20.08 -4.27 13.35
N TYR A 18 20.01 -4.43 14.67
CA TYR A 18 19.29 -5.54 15.30
C TYR A 18 17.78 -5.44 15.07
N LEU A 19 17.23 -4.23 15.16
CA LEU A 19 15.82 -3.98 14.89
C LEU A 19 15.48 -4.17 13.41
N GLY A 20 16.33 -3.74 12.48
CA GLY A 20 16.16 -3.97 11.05
C GLY A 20 16.15 -5.47 10.70
N HIS A 21 17.05 -6.24 11.32
CA HIS A 21 17.04 -7.70 11.20
C HIS A 21 15.77 -8.31 11.81
N THR A 22 15.35 -7.85 12.98
CA THR A 22 14.15 -8.34 13.67
C THR A 22 12.89 -8.06 12.84
N VAL A 23 12.75 -6.85 12.29
CA VAL A 23 11.61 -6.50 11.43
C VAL A 23 11.59 -7.33 10.14
N SER A 24 12.75 -7.62 9.55
CA SER A 24 12.81 -8.40 8.30
C SER A 24 12.55 -9.91 8.49
N THR A 25 12.84 -10.46 9.67
CA THR A 25 12.71 -11.89 9.96
C THR A 25 11.48 -12.27 10.79
N THR A 26 10.68 -11.28 11.21
CA THR A 26 9.48 -11.52 12.02
C THR A 26 8.21 -10.99 11.35
N ALA A 27 7.08 -11.12 12.04
CA ALA A 27 5.80 -10.60 11.59
C ALA A 27 5.51 -9.17 12.13
N ILE A 28 6.52 -8.48 12.68
CA ILE A 28 6.37 -7.10 13.19
C ILE A 28 6.05 -6.15 12.03
N ARG A 29 5.07 -5.27 12.26
CA ARG A 29 4.54 -4.31 11.28
C ARG A 29 4.45 -2.91 11.83
N GLU A 30 4.32 -2.76 13.14
CA GLU A 30 4.21 -1.46 13.80
C GLU A 30 5.35 -1.35 14.80
N LEU A 31 6.25 -0.40 14.59
CA LEU A 31 7.43 -0.19 15.40
C LEU A 31 7.42 1.23 15.95
N PHE A 32 7.50 1.35 17.27
CA PHE A 32 7.51 2.63 17.98
C PHE A 32 8.81 2.76 18.76
N LEU A 33 9.62 3.75 18.40
CA LEU A 33 10.96 3.97 18.93
C LEU A 33 11.18 5.41 19.38
N ASP A 34 10.11 6.12 19.73
CA ASP A 34 10.18 7.54 20.11
C ASP A 34 11.12 7.77 21.31
N GLY A 35 11.88 8.87 21.28
CA GLY A 35 12.77 9.26 22.38
C GLY A 35 13.97 8.34 22.61
N ASN A 36 14.67 7.97 21.53
CA ASN A 36 15.90 7.16 21.59
C ASN A 36 17.03 7.90 20.84
N GLU A 37 18.19 7.28 20.64
CA GLU A 37 19.33 7.88 19.94
C GLU A 37 19.82 7.00 18.78
N LEU A 38 18.89 6.58 17.92
CA LEU A 38 19.25 5.78 16.74
C LEU A 38 20.11 6.57 15.74
N GLN A 39 20.00 7.90 15.74
CA GLN A 39 20.66 8.80 14.79
C GLN A 39 20.36 8.43 13.32
N CYS A 40 21.06 9.07 12.38
CA CYS A 40 20.86 8.81 10.96
C CYS A 40 21.27 7.37 10.59
N GLU A 41 22.37 6.90 11.13
CA GLU A 41 23.02 5.62 10.83
C GLU A 41 22.15 4.44 11.29
N GLY A 42 21.66 4.49 12.53
CA GLY A 42 20.79 3.45 13.06
C GLY A 42 19.43 3.45 12.35
N ALA A 43 18.88 4.61 12.03
CA ALA A 43 17.64 4.71 11.24
C ALA A 43 17.81 4.13 9.82
N ILE A 44 18.96 4.38 9.16
CA ILE A 44 19.29 3.79 7.85
C ILE A 44 19.37 2.26 7.95
N GLU A 45 20.13 1.74 8.92
CA GLU A 45 20.30 0.30 9.12
C GLU A 45 18.97 -0.40 9.44
N LEU A 46 18.09 0.28 10.18
CA LEU A 46 16.75 -0.20 10.51
C LEU A 46 15.88 -0.40 9.25
N ILE A 47 15.89 0.56 8.33
CA ILE A 47 14.92 0.58 7.22
C ILE A 47 15.44 0.00 5.90
N LYS A 48 16.76 -0.16 5.70
CA LYS A 48 17.33 -0.54 4.40
C LYS A 48 16.70 -1.78 3.78
N LEU A 49 16.49 -2.84 4.56
CA LEU A 49 15.85 -4.07 4.08
C LEU A 49 14.36 -3.88 3.74
N CYS A 50 13.68 -2.96 4.44
CA CYS A 50 12.31 -2.58 4.10
C CYS A 50 12.26 -1.82 2.78
N VAL A 51 13.28 -1.00 2.49
CA VAL A 51 13.38 -0.26 1.23
C VAL A 51 13.64 -1.21 0.07
N ASP A 52 14.62 -2.10 0.20
CA ASP A 52 14.95 -3.08 -0.84
C ASP A 52 13.73 -3.94 -1.18
N GLN A 53 13.02 -4.43 -0.15
CA GLN A 53 11.80 -5.21 -0.35
C GLN A 53 10.69 -4.39 -1.03
N ALA A 54 10.54 -3.12 -0.65
CA ALA A 54 9.55 -2.24 -1.27
C ALA A 54 9.87 -1.96 -2.74
N GLU A 55 11.14 -1.77 -3.10
CA GLU A 55 11.61 -1.59 -4.49
C GLU A 55 11.34 -2.86 -5.32
N ILE A 56 11.65 -4.04 -4.80
CA ILE A 56 11.34 -5.32 -5.46
C ILE A 56 9.83 -5.46 -5.68
N GLU A 57 9.01 -5.15 -4.67
CA GLU A 57 7.55 -5.17 -4.80
C GLU A 57 7.02 -4.13 -5.80
N ALA A 58 7.68 -2.98 -5.93
CA ALA A 58 7.30 -1.98 -6.92
C ALA A 58 7.57 -2.48 -8.34
N TYR A 59 8.76 -3.04 -8.58
CA TYR A 59 9.11 -3.61 -9.88
C TYR A 59 8.16 -4.74 -10.30
N GLN A 60 7.88 -5.69 -9.38
CA GLN A 60 6.96 -6.79 -9.65
C GLN A 60 5.54 -6.28 -9.99
N ARG A 61 5.06 -5.24 -9.30
CA ARG A 61 3.76 -4.63 -9.60
C ARG A 61 3.73 -4.01 -11.00
N GLU A 62 4.77 -3.29 -11.38
CA GLU A 62 4.86 -2.69 -12.71
C GLU A 62 4.90 -3.75 -13.81
N GLU A 63 5.65 -4.84 -13.63
CA GLU A 63 5.66 -5.96 -14.57
C GLU A 63 4.30 -6.64 -14.69
N GLU A 64 3.61 -6.85 -13.57
CA GLU A 64 2.26 -7.43 -13.57
C GLU A 64 1.24 -6.51 -14.26
N GLU A 65 1.36 -5.19 -14.12
CA GLU A 65 0.49 -4.22 -14.77
C GLU A 65 0.73 -4.18 -16.29
N LYS A 66 1.99 -4.27 -16.73
CA LYS A 66 2.34 -4.40 -18.15
C LYS A 66 1.75 -5.66 -18.77
N LYS A 67 1.95 -6.82 -18.15
CA LYS A 67 1.38 -8.10 -18.63
C LYS A 67 -0.14 -8.06 -18.73
N LYS A 68 -0.83 -7.47 -17.75
CA LYS A 68 -2.30 -7.33 -17.78
C LYS A 68 -2.76 -6.43 -18.92
N THR A 69 -2.03 -5.35 -19.19
CA THR A 69 -2.35 -4.42 -20.27
C THR A 69 -2.16 -5.09 -21.63
N GLU A 70 -1.05 -5.79 -21.84
CA GLU A 70 -0.78 -6.57 -23.06
C GLU A 70 -1.82 -7.68 -23.29
N GLU A 71 -2.21 -8.41 -22.24
CA GLU A 71 -3.27 -9.43 -22.32
C GLU A 71 -4.64 -8.81 -22.68
N GLU A 72 -4.96 -7.63 -22.15
CA GLU A 72 -6.22 -6.91 -22.43
C GLU A 72 -6.24 -6.36 -23.86
N GLU A 73 -5.13 -5.83 -24.36
CA GLU A 73 -4.96 -5.38 -25.75
C GLU A 73 -5.13 -6.54 -26.74
N LEU A 74 -4.46 -7.67 -26.49
CA LEU A 74 -4.53 -8.85 -27.35
C LEU A 74 -5.95 -9.45 -27.37
N LYS A 75 -6.67 -9.38 -26.25
CA LYS A 75 -8.08 -9.79 -26.16
C LYS A 75 -9.00 -8.83 -26.92
N ALA A 76 -8.78 -7.52 -26.81
CA ALA A 76 -9.53 -6.52 -27.55
C ALA A 76 -9.32 -6.63 -29.07
N GLU A 77 -8.12 -7.01 -29.50
CA GLU A 77 -7.80 -7.23 -30.91
C GLU A 77 -8.46 -8.51 -31.46
N LYS A 78 -8.44 -9.62 -30.69
CA LYS A 78 -9.18 -10.84 -31.03
C LYS A 78 -10.69 -10.61 -31.12
N ASP A 79 -11.26 -9.82 -30.20
CA ASP A 79 -12.68 -9.48 -30.23
C ASP A 79 -13.03 -8.63 -31.47
N LYS A 80 -12.16 -7.69 -31.87
CA LYS A 80 -12.33 -6.93 -33.12
C LYS A 80 -12.27 -7.86 -34.34
N GLN A 81 -11.29 -8.78 -34.40
CA GLN A 81 -11.13 -9.68 -35.55
C GLN A 81 -12.33 -10.64 -35.70
N SER A 82 -12.85 -11.20 -34.61
CA SER A 82 -14.07 -12.03 -34.63
C SER A 82 -15.32 -11.29 -35.14
N LYS A 83 -15.37 -9.96 -34.97
CA LYS A 83 -16.47 -9.12 -35.46
C LYS A 83 -16.37 -8.83 -36.96
N TYR A 84 -15.16 -8.81 -37.52
CA TYR A 84 -14.93 -8.67 -38.96
C TYR A 84 -15.17 -10.01 -39.71
N ASP A 85 -14.78 -11.15 -39.13
CA ASP A 85 -15.04 -12.47 -39.72
C ASP A 85 -16.55 -12.85 -39.74
N GLY A 86 -17.36 -12.24 -38.87
CA GLY A 86 -18.82 -12.42 -38.88
C GLY A 86 -19.56 -11.68 -40.02
N ILE A 87 -18.88 -10.85 -40.80
CA ILE A 87 -19.47 -10.03 -41.88
C ILE A 87 -19.16 -10.60 -43.28
N SER A 88 -18.16 -11.48 -43.43
CA SER A 88 -17.76 -12.07 -44.72
C SER A 88 -18.44 -13.40 -45.08
N GLY A 89 -19.41 -13.86 -44.29
CA GLY A 89 -20.06 -15.17 -44.46
C GLY A 89 -21.57 -15.13 -44.68
N ARG A 90 -22.11 -14.18 -45.44
CA ARG A 90 -23.55 -14.17 -45.73
C ARG A 90 -23.88 -13.71 -47.15
N ASP A 91 -23.64 -14.62 -48.08
CA ASP A 91 -24.35 -14.65 -49.36
C ASP A 91 -24.83 -16.08 -49.61
N GLY A 92 -26.13 -16.27 -49.85
CA GLY A 92 -26.71 -17.58 -50.21
C GLY A 92 -28.04 -17.98 -49.56
N SER A 93 -29.11 -17.48 -50.17
CA SER A 93 -30.44 -18.10 -50.38
C SER A 93 -31.46 -18.29 -49.23
N ALA A 94 -32.72 -18.18 -49.66
CA ALA A 94 -33.96 -18.04 -48.92
C ALA A 94 -34.72 -19.37 -48.75
N SER A 95 -35.95 -19.27 -48.21
CA SER A 95 -36.94 -20.29 -47.82
C SER A 95 -36.71 -20.85 -46.40
N GLU A 96 -37.69 -20.98 -45.51
CA GLU A 96 -39.14 -20.86 -45.58
C GLU A 96 -39.67 -20.57 -44.16
N LYS A 97 -40.82 -19.89 -44.10
CA LYS A 97 -41.61 -19.74 -42.88
C LYS A 97 -42.32 -21.06 -42.59
N ASP A 98 -42.39 -21.45 -41.33
CA ASP A 98 -43.52 -22.26 -40.86
C ASP A 98 -43.96 -21.85 -39.45
N ASP A 99 -45.28 -21.80 -39.32
CA ASP A 99 -46.08 -21.30 -38.22
C ASP A 99 -46.36 -22.38 -37.14
N ASN A 100 -46.78 -21.88 -35.98
CA ASN A 100 -47.59 -22.55 -34.95
C ASN A 100 -47.03 -23.74 -34.14
N SER A 101 -46.91 -23.55 -32.82
CA SER A 101 -48.03 -23.92 -31.93
C SER A 101 -47.70 -23.70 -30.45
N ALA A 102 -48.66 -23.13 -29.74
CA ALA A 102 -48.68 -23.00 -28.30
C ALA A 102 -48.89 -24.37 -27.61
N SER A 103 -48.23 -24.59 -26.48
CA SER A 103 -48.86 -25.30 -25.36
C SER A 103 -48.17 -24.98 -24.04
N GLU A 104 -48.96 -24.43 -23.12
CA GLU A 104 -48.64 -24.34 -21.70
C GLU A 104 -48.45 -25.74 -21.11
N LYS A 105 -47.48 -25.92 -20.20
CA LYS A 105 -47.65 -26.79 -19.03
C LYS A 105 -46.78 -26.37 -17.87
N LYS A 106 -47.47 -25.93 -16.81
CA LYS A 106 -46.99 -25.67 -15.46
C LYS A 106 -46.29 -26.91 -14.87
N GLY A 107 -45.10 -26.73 -14.31
CA GLY A 107 -44.35 -27.75 -13.58
C GLY A 107 -43.62 -27.16 -12.37
N ILE A 108 -44.07 -27.55 -11.19
CA ILE A 108 -43.79 -26.98 -9.87
C ILE A 108 -42.32 -27.14 -9.44
N LYS A 109 -41.58 -26.03 -9.27
CA LYS A 109 -40.26 -26.00 -8.63
C LYS A 109 -40.38 -26.04 -7.10
N LYS A 110 -40.30 -27.24 -6.51
CA LYS A 110 -40.09 -27.42 -5.06
C LYS A 110 -38.69 -26.96 -4.65
N LYS A 111 -38.61 -25.78 -4.01
CA LYS A 111 -37.42 -25.26 -3.32
C LYS A 111 -37.05 -26.16 -2.12
N LYS A 112 -36.02 -27.00 -2.26
CA LYS A 112 -35.34 -27.59 -1.09
C LYS A 112 -34.57 -26.49 -0.35
N LYS A 113 -35.05 -26.12 0.84
CA LYS A 113 -34.35 -25.26 1.82
C LYS A 113 -33.03 -25.94 2.21
N GLY A 114 -31.92 -25.48 1.63
CA GLY A 114 -30.58 -25.83 2.09
C GLY A 114 -30.35 -25.26 3.49
N LYS A 115 -30.17 -26.15 4.49
CA LYS A 115 -29.65 -25.80 5.82
C LYS A 115 -28.35 -25.02 5.63
N GLY A 116 -28.34 -23.76 6.05
CA GLY A 116 -27.16 -22.91 5.99
C GLY A 116 -26.01 -23.53 6.78
N LYS A 117 -25.00 -24.05 6.07
CA LYS A 117 -23.69 -24.34 6.67
C LYS A 117 -23.16 -23.01 7.21
N LYS A 118 -23.10 -22.88 8.54
CA LYS A 118 -22.33 -21.82 9.22
C LYS A 118 -20.97 -21.77 8.53
N LYS A 119 -20.65 -20.64 7.87
CA LYS A 119 -19.30 -20.40 7.34
C LYS A 119 -18.34 -20.58 8.51
N LYS A 120 -17.55 -21.66 8.50
CA LYS A 120 -16.37 -21.78 9.36
C LYS A 120 -15.60 -20.47 9.18
N LYS A 121 -15.33 -19.74 10.28
CA LYS A 121 -14.36 -18.66 10.28
C LYS A 121 -13.13 -19.22 9.56
N LYS A 122 -12.74 -18.67 8.41
CA LYS A 122 -11.44 -18.99 7.81
C LYS A 122 -10.44 -18.79 8.94
N SER A 123 -9.74 -19.85 9.35
CA SER A 123 -8.56 -19.70 10.20
C SER A 123 -7.72 -18.61 9.53
N ARG A 124 -7.45 -17.52 10.27
CA ARG A 124 -6.57 -16.47 9.74
C ARG A 124 -5.23 -17.18 9.55
N SER A 125 -4.77 -17.30 8.31
CA SER A 125 -3.40 -17.71 8.04
C SER A 125 -2.48 -16.82 8.87
N PRO A 126 -1.36 -17.36 9.39
CA PRO A 126 -0.42 -16.54 10.13
C PRO A 126 -0.07 -15.29 9.30
N PRO A 127 0.09 -14.12 9.95
CA PRO A 127 0.55 -12.95 9.24
C PRO A 127 1.86 -13.33 8.55
N PRO A 128 2.00 -12.98 7.27
CA PRO A 128 3.21 -13.37 6.58
C PRO A 128 4.42 -12.68 7.27
N VAL A 129 5.62 -13.25 7.12
CA VAL A 129 6.86 -12.78 7.75
C VAL A 129 7.66 -12.00 6.72
N GLY A 130 8.19 -10.84 7.10
CA GLY A 130 8.96 -9.99 6.20
C GLY A 130 9.00 -8.52 6.63
N PRO A 131 9.85 -7.70 5.99
CA PRO A 131 10.11 -6.31 6.38
C PRO A 131 8.96 -5.37 5.97
N TRP A 132 7.76 -5.61 6.49
CA TRP A 132 6.55 -4.90 6.07
C TRP A 132 6.07 -3.93 7.14
N LEU A 133 6.80 -2.82 7.25
CA LEU A 133 6.43 -1.74 8.15
C LEU A 133 5.17 -1.01 7.65
N HIS A 134 4.13 -1.07 8.49
CA HIS A 134 2.89 -0.34 8.34
C HIS A 134 2.95 0.97 9.10
N LYS A 135 3.53 0.96 10.30
CA LYS A 135 3.77 2.16 11.11
C LYS A 135 5.20 2.15 11.63
N LEU A 136 5.87 3.28 11.49
CA LEU A 136 7.19 3.50 12.05
C LEU A 136 7.20 4.85 12.74
N HIS A 137 7.45 4.86 14.03
CA HIS A 137 7.62 6.08 14.79
C HIS A 137 9.07 6.18 15.28
N LEU A 138 9.70 7.31 14.94
CA LEU A 138 11.07 7.66 15.23
C LEU A 138 11.11 9.14 15.66
N ALA A 139 10.10 9.61 16.39
CA ALA A 139 10.12 10.98 16.90
C ALA A 139 11.26 11.11 17.94
N ASP A 140 11.96 12.24 17.95
CA ASP A 140 13.06 12.48 18.90
C ASP A 140 14.08 11.32 18.92
N ASN A 141 14.76 11.11 17.78
CA ASN A 141 15.70 9.99 17.59
C ASN A 141 17.14 10.44 17.27
N GLY A 142 17.44 11.74 17.45
CA GLY A 142 18.73 12.31 17.07
C GLY A 142 19.03 12.23 15.58
N ILE A 143 17.99 12.20 14.72
CA ILE A 143 18.18 12.20 13.25
C ILE A 143 18.51 13.64 12.82
N ASP A 144 19.79 13.98 12.95
CA ASP A 144 20.34 15.29 12.67
C ASP A 144 21.78 15.22 12.13
N GLY A 145 22.40 16.38 11.94
CA GLY A 145 23.75 16.50 11.40
C GLY A 145 24.87 16.45 12.44
N PHE A 146 24.58 16.13 13.70
CA PHE A 146 25.54 16.11 14.81
C PHE A 146 26.07 14.69 15.11
N GLY A 147 25.45 13.65 14.56
CA GLY A 147 25.95 12.27 14.63
C GLY A 147 27.22 12.04 13.79
N ASP A 148 27.72 10.79 13.83
CA ASP A 148 29.01 10.41 13.22
C ASP A 148 29.07 10.61 11.69
N GLY A 149 27.93 10.50 10.98
CA GLY A 149 27.85 10.77 9.55
C GLY A 149 27.83 12.26 9.17
N GLY A 150 27.83 13.15 10.16
CA GLY A 150 27.93 14.59 10.00
C GLY A 150 26.74 15.23 9.26
N SER A 151 26.97 16.43 8.72
CA SER A 151 25.92 17.31 8.19
C SER A 151 25.14 16.75 6.98
N PHE A 152 25.70 15.76 6.27
CA PHE A 152 25.05 15.11 5.13
C PHE A 152 24.25 13.86 5.52
N ALA A 153 24.42 13.33 6.73
CA ALA A 153 23.72 12.11 7.15
C ALA A 153 22.18 12.26 7.11
N PRO A 154 21.57 13.39 7.52
CA PRO A 154 20.12 13.56 7.44
C PRO A 154 19.57 13.46 6.03
N ILE A 155 20.19 14.11 5.06
CA ILE A 155 19.69 14.08 3.67
C ILE A 155 19.84 12.68 3.06
N ILE A 156 20.92 11.96 3.39
CA ILE A 156 21.12 10.57 2.97
C ILE A 156 20.03 9.67 3.58
N CYS A 157 19.78 9.82 4.88
CA CYS A 157 18.74 9.10 5.59
C CYS A 157 17.34 9.38 4.98
N MET A 158 17.03 10.66 4.73
CA MET A 158 15.73 11.06 4.14
C MET A 158 15.55 10.57 2.70
N ARG A 159 16.61 10.43 1.91
CA ARG A 159 16.53 9.79 0.58
C ARG A 159 16.11 8.32 0.67
N LEU A 160 16.53 7.63 1.71
CA LEU A 160 16.12 6.25 1.95
C LEU A 160 14.66 6.17 2.39
N PHE A 161 14.22 7.06 3.30
CA PHE A 161 12.80 7.20 3.62
C PHE A 161 11.94 7.57 2.41
N LYS A 162 12.43 8.46 1.53
CA LYS A 162 11.75 8.79 0.26
C LYS A 162 11.51 7.54 -0.57
N LYS A 163 12.52 6.69 -0.79
CA LYS A 163 12.37 5.41 -1.50
C LYS A 163 11.34 4.50 -0.83
N LEU A 164 11.38 4.39 0.50
CA LEU A 164 10.39 3.62 1.25
C LEU A 164 8.96 4.15 1.03
N ILE A 165 8.77 5.48 1.11
CA ILE A 165 7.49 6.15 0.88
C ILE A 165 7.01 5.96 -0.57
N MET A 166 7.91 6.01 -1.56
CA MET A 166 7.53 5.85 -2.97
C MET A 166 7.03 4.43 -3.26
N ASN A 167 7.67 3.43 -2.67
CA ASN A 167 7.54 2.05 -3.14
C ASN A 167 6.69 1.15 -2.21
N SER A 168 6.68 1.42 -0.90
CA SER A 168 6.02 0.53 0.07
C SER A 168 4.49 0.60 -0.01
N LYS A 169 3.84 -0.48 -0.39
CA LYS A 169 2.38 -0.55 -0.48
C LYS A 169 1.69 -0.56 0.89
N CYS A 170 2.38 -1.02 1.94
CA CYS A 170 1.78 -1.26 3.25
C CYS A 170 1.99 -0.11 4.25
N LEU A 171 2.99 0.75 4.02
CA LEU A 171 3.29 1.90 4.88
C LEU A 171 2.11 2.87 4.95
N GLN A 172 1.69 3.15 6.18
CA GLN A 172 0.52 3.96 6.53
C GLN A 172 0.87 5.15 7.42
N GLU A 173 1.89 5.02 8.27
CA GLU A 173 2.28 6.06 9.21
C GLU A 173 3.80 6.08 9.39
N LEU A 174 4.38 7.27 9.27
CA LEU A 174 5.77 7.58 9.54
C LEU A 174 5.81 8.81 10.45
N ASP A 175 6.44 8.68 11.61
CA ASP A 175 6.66 9.79 12.52
C ASP A 175 8.15 10.10 12.61
N LEU A 176 8.51 11.33 12.24
CA LEU A 176 9.86 11.89 12.28
C LEU A 176 9.85 13.24 13.03
N GLU A 177 8.85 13.48 13.86
CA GLU A 177 8.75 14.71 14.67
C GLU A 177 9.98 14.87 15.60
N ASP A 178 10.27 16.10 16.00
CA ASP A 178 11.39 16.44 16.90
C ASP A 178 12.77 15.89 16.48
N ASN A 179 13.00 15.72 15.17
CA ASN A 179 14.32 15.50 14.60
C ASN A 179 14.82 16.73 13.81
N THR A 180 16.12 16.87 13.57
CA THR A 180 16.66 18.00 12.79
C THR A 180 17.06 17.59 11.38
N ILE A 181 16.08 17.11 10.60
CA ILE A 181 16.31 16.62 9.22
C ILE A 181 16.59 17.73 8.19
N GLY A 182 16.27 18.98 8.55
CA GLY A 182 16.47 20.17 7.73
C GLY A 182 15.53 20.31 6.52
N GLU A 183 15.65 21.45 5.83
CA GLU A 183 14.81 21.79 4.67
C GLU A 183 15.03 20.82 3.49
N LEU A 184 16.29 20.47 3.20
CA LEU A 184 16.61 19.56 2.09
C LEU A 184 16.11 18.15 2.36
N GLY A 185 16.29 17.62 3.57
CA GLY A 185 15.75 16.31 3.96
C GLY A 185 14.23 16.29 3.88
N SER A 186 13.57 17.37 4.31
CA SER A 186 12.10 17.49 4.24
C SER A 186 11.58 17.55 2.81
N ARG A 187 12.33 18.15 1.87
CA ARG A 187 11.99 18.11 0.44
C ARG A 187 12.01 16.71 -0.13
N GLU A 188 12.96 15.86 0.28
CA GLU A 188 12.99 14.46 -0.15
C GLU A 188 11.72 13.71 0.29
N ILE A 189 11.28 13.92 1.54
CA ILE A 189 10.02 13.36 2.07
C ILE A 189 8.81 13.88 1.27
N MET A 190 8.75 15.19 1.02
CA MET A 190 7.69 15.81 0.21
C MET A 190 7.63 15.19 -1.20
N ASP A 191 8.77 15.02 -1.87
CA ASP A 191 8.83 14.46 -3.22
C ASP A 191 8.38 13.00 -3.24
N GLY A 192 8.78 12.20 -2.24
CA GLY A 192 8.29 10.83 -2.10
C GLY A 192 6.77 10.77 -1.96
N LEU A 193 6.19 11.67 -1.16
CA LEU A 193 4.73 11.75 -0.99
C LEU A 193 4.00 12.23 -2.25
N LYS A 194 4.57 13.18 -3.01
CA LYS A 194 4.01 13.63 -4.29
C LYS A 194 3.97 12.47 -5.29
N TYR A 195 5.09 11.77 -5.47
CA TYR A 195 5.17 10.63 -6.36
C TYR A 195 4.17 9.53 -5.96
N ARG A 196 4.13 9.17 -4.67
CA ARG A 196 3.19 8.17 -4.13
C ARG A 196 1.73 8.50 -4.46
N LYS A 197 1.37 9.80 -4.44
CA LYS A 197 0.03 10.28 -4.81
C LYS A 197 -0.23 10.15 -6.31
N GLU A 198 0.74 10.47 -7.15
CA GLU A 198 0.64 10.36 -8.62
C GLU A 198 0.37 8.93 -9.06
N ILE A 199 1.12 7.96 -8.50
CA ILE A 199 0.94 6.53 -8.76
C ILE A 199 -0.22 5.89 -8.00
N LYS A 200 -0.96 6.68 -7.19
CA LYS A 200 -2.14 6.23 -6.41
C LYS A 200 -1.87 5.00 -5.51
N LEU A 201 -0.66 4.85 -4.99
CA LEU A 201 -0.24 3.67 -4.22
C LEU A 201 -0.98 3.51 -2.88
N GLY A 202 -1.50 4.61 -2.34
CA GLY A 202 -2.18 4.67 -1.06
C GLY A 202 -1.66 5.83 -0.21
N GLY A 203 -2.39 6.17 0.86
CA GLY A 203 -1.94 7.22 1.77
C GLY A 203 -0.89 6.76 2.76
N CYS A 204 0.03 7.65 3.09
CA CYS A 204 0.99 7.51 4.18
C CYS A 204 0.97 8.80 5.01
N LYS A 205 0.50 8.71 6.26
CA LYS A 205 0.54 9.81 7.22
C LYS A 205 1.98 10.05 7.62
N VAL A 206 2.48 11.26 7.39
CA VAL A 206 3.83 11.66 7.79
C VAL A 206 3.73 12.81 8.79
N ARG A 207 4.40 12.66 9.93
CA ARG A 207 4.71 13.75 10.87
C ARG A 207 6.20 14.06 10.75
N THR A 208 6.53 15.35 10.80
CA THR A 208 7.88 15.87 10.62
C THR A 208 8.04 17.12 11.49
N THR A 209 9.27 17.50 11.76
CA THR A 209 9.60 18.68 12.56
C THR A 209 9.18 19.98 11.91
N HIS A 210 8.93 20.98 12.75
CA HIS A 210 8.49 22.33 12.40
C HIS A 210 9.62 23.27 11.96
N THR A 211 10.90 22.86 12.10
CA THR A 211 12.10 23.64 11.77
C THR A 211 12.42 23.67 10.26
N ILE A 212 11.38 23.89 9.45
CA ILE A 212 11.45 23.95 7.99
C ILE A 212 10.56 25.07 7.46
N THR A 213 10.67 25.38 6.16
CA THR A 213 9.81 26.40 5.56
C THR A 213 8.33 26.00 5.63
N VAL A 214 7.47 27.00 5.85
CA VAL A 214 6.01 26.80 5.98
C VAL A 214 5.42 26.12 4.74
N ASP A 215 5.94 26.43 3.55
CA ASP A 215 5.51 25.84 2.28
C ASP A 215 5.83 24.34 2.21
N THR A 216 7.05 23.95 2.62
CA THR A 216 7.47 22.55 2.65
C THR A 216 6.67 21.78 3.71
N PHE A 217 6.53 22.32 4.91
CA PHE A 217 5.71 21.72 5.98
C PHE A 217 4.25 21.54 5.54
N GLY A 218 3.62 22.60 5.04
CA GLY A 218 2.23 22.57 4.58
C GLY A 218 2.02 21.57 3.44
N SER A 219 2.99 21.45 2.54
CA SER A 219 2.98 20.44 1.47
C SER A 219 3.04 19.02 2.02
N ILE A 220 3.94 18.73 2.96
CA ILE A 220 4.05 17.41 3.61
C ILE A 220 2.72 17.05 4.29
N ILE A 221 2.12 17.96 5.05
CA ILE A 221 0.82 17.75 5.70
C ILE A 221 -0.29 17.48 4.67
N LYS A 222 -0.32 18.24 3.57
CA LYS A 222 -1.31 18.10 2.50
C LYS A 222 -1.21 16.74 1.79
N PHE A 223 0.00 16.25 1.54
CA PHE A 223 0.21 14.97 0.85
C PHE A 223 0.16 13.77 1.81
N GLY A 224 0.61 13.96 3.06
CA GLY A 224 0.70 12.91 4.08
C GLY A 224 -0.64 12.54 4.73
N ASN A 225 -1.54 13.49 5.01
CA ASN A 225 -2.75 13.19 5.81
C ASN A 225 -3.83 12.32 5.13
N LYS A 226 -3.62 11.84 3.90
CA LYS A 226 -4.62 11.08 3.16
C LYS A 226 -4.55 9.58 3.40
N VAL A 227 -4.68 9.07 4.64
CA VAL A 227 -4.92 7.62 4.82
C VAL A 227 -6.25 7.27 4.13
N MET A 228 -6.17 6.60 2.97
CA MET A 228 -7.33 6.17 2.21
C MET A 228 -8.18 5.26 3.12
N LYS A 229 -9.29 5.79 3.66
CA LYS A 229 -10.23 5.00 4.45
C LYS A 229 -10.67 3.82 3.58
N LYS A 230 -10.28 2.59 3.94
CA LYS A 230 -10.89 1.36 3.40
C LYS A 230 -12.41 1.57 3.47
N GLY A 231 -13.04 1.61 2.30
CA GLY A 231 -14.39 2.13 2.12
C GLY A 231 -15.34 1.65 3.22
N LYS A 232 -15.97 2.59 3.94
CA LYS A 232 -17.11 2.30 4.79
C LYS A 232 -18.13 1.55 3.91
N ARG A 233 -18.31 0.24 4.13
CA ARG A 233 -19.47 -0.48 3.62
C ARG A 233 -20.70 0.33 4.01
N LYS A 234 -21.39 0.92 3.03
CA LYS A 234 -22.67 1.61 3.23
C LYS A 234 -23.57 0.65 4.00
N ARG A 235 -23.84 0.94 5.29
CA ARG A 235 -24.92 0.28 6.03
C ARG A 235 -26.19 0.63 5.25
N LYS A 236 -26.79 -0.36 4.57
CA LYS A 236 -28.16 -0.23 4.04
C LYS A 236 -29.04 0.22 5.21
N LYS A 237 -29.63 1.40 5.11
CA LYS A 237 -30.67 1.88 6.03
C LYS A 237 -31.75 0.78 6.11
N GLY A 238 -31.90 0.16 7.27
CA GLY A 238 -33.04 -0.72 7.52
C GLY A 238 -34.31 0.14 7.51
N LYS A 239 -35.27 -0.23 6.65
CA LYS A 239 -36.66 0.24 6.74
C LYS A 239 -37.16 -0.06 8.16
N LYS A 240 -37.47 0.97 8.95
CA LYS A 240 -38.31 0.81 10.14
C LYS A 240 -39.70 0.41 9.64
N LYS A 241 -40.12 -0.80 9.94
CA LYS A 241 -41.54 -1.15 10.05
C LYS A 241 -41.97 -0.78 11.46
N LYS A 242 -42.89 0.16 11.58
CA LYS A 242 -44.01 0.12 12.52
C LYS A 242 -45.04 1.09 11.98
#